data_AF-K2NB00-F1
#
_entry.id   AF-K2NB00-F1
#
_cell.length_a   1.000
_cell.length_b   1.000
_cell.length_c   1.000
_cell.angle_alpha   90.00
_cell.angle_beta   90.00
_cell.angle_gamma   90.00
#
_symmetry.space_group_name_H-M   'P 1'
#
loop_
_entity.id
_entity.type
_entity.pdbx_description
1 polymer ?
#
loop_
_entity_poly.entity_id
_entity_poly.type
_entity_poly.pdbx_seq_one_letter_code
_entity_poly.pdbx_strand_id
1 'polypeptide(L)'
;MLYGPFADGRACPATEGGAGCGRNYGAARISVWPLARALDPAVPVLFPAVTPSMKYADPAAGGLTARLLIGVIAGCAAALLLVAVLRHFCRDSRDNANAPKERTDPVTLVFTDIESSTALWAACPETMPDAVATHHRLIRSLIAKYRCYEVKTIGDAFMIACKSAFAAVQLVRELQQVFLQHDWGTSVIDDAY
;
A
#
# COMPACT_ATOMS: atom_id res chain seq x y z
N MET A 1 14.39 45.52 -4.80
CA MET A 1 15.42 45.62 -3.74
C MET A 1 15.60 44.22 -3.18
N LEU A 2 16.78 43.60 -3.34
CA LEU A 2 17.06 42.30 -2.71
C LEU A 2 17.60 42.54 -1.31
N TYR A 3 16.95 41.97 -0.31
CA TYR A 3 17.45 41.86 1.06
C TYR A 3 18.03 40.45 1.23
N GLY A 4 19.26 40.32 1.72
CA GLY A 4 19.92 39.02 1.82
C GLY A 4 21.35 39.08 2.37
N PRO A 5 22.03 37.93 2.45
CA PRO A 5 23.41 37.85 2.89
C PRO A 5 24.38 38.58 1.94
N PHE A 6 25.34 39.33 2.48
CA PHE A 6 26.24 40.21 1.73
C PHE A 6 27.70 39.98 2.14
N ALA A 7 28.64 40.00 1.18
CA ALA A 7 30.08 39.89 1.44
C ALA A 7 30.74 41.28 1.38
N ASP A 8 31.67 41.56 2.31
CA ASP A 8 32.34 42.87 2.37
C ASP A 8 33.60 42.86 1.50
N GLY A 9 33.57 43.57 0.38
CA GLY A 9 34.67 43.70 -0.57
C GLY A 9 34.37 44.79 -1.60
N ARG A 10 35.32 45.69 -1.87
CA ARG A 10 35.11 46.86 -2.76
C ARG A 10 34.96 46.52 -4.25
N ALA A 11 35.06 45.25 -4.61
CA ALA A 11 34.84 44.79 -5.97
C ALA A 11 34.02 43.52 -5.90
N CYS A 12 32.79 43.57 -6.40
CA CYS A 12 32.10 42.39 -6.86
C CYS A 12 32.32 42.27 -8.36
N PRO A 13 33.38 41.55 -8.81
CA PRO A 13 33.38 41.09 -10.18
C PRO A 13 32.18 40.15 -10.32
N ALA A 14 31.33 40.42 -11.30
CA ALA A 14 30.22 39.53 -11.65
C ALA A 14 30.83 38.22 -12.21
N THR A 15 31.27 37.32 -11.34
CA THR A 15 31.68 35.98 -11.75
C THR A 15 30.53 35.02 -11.56
N GLU A 16 30.20 34.38 -12.68
CA GLU A 16 29.19 33.35 -12.89
C GLU A 16 29.29 32.26 -11.83
N GLY A 17 28.32 32.22 -10.92
CA GLY A 17 28.35 31.23 -9.85
C GLY A 17 27.22 31.36 -8.85
N GLY A 18 26.01 31.75 -9.28
CA GLY A 18 24.74 31.53 -8.58
C GLY A 18 24.50 32.21 -7.22
N ALA A 19 25.53 32.54 -6.45
CA ALA A 19 25.44 33.36 -5.25
C ALA A 19 25.70 34.81 -5.67
N GLY A 20 24.63 35.50 -6.08
CA GLY A 20 24.70 36.88 -6.51
C GLY A 20 25.42 37.74 -5.48
N CYS A 21 26.38 38.55 -5.93
CA CYS A 21 26.95 39.58 -5.08
C CYS A 21 25.82 40.53 -4.67
N GLY A 22 25.35 40.38 -3.45
CA GLY A 22 24.39 41.31 -2.90
C GLY A 22 25.12 42.53 -2.34
N ARG A 23 24.55 43.71 -2.59
CA ARG A 23 25.01 44.98 -2.02
C ARG A 23 24.26 45.22 -0.71
N ASN A 24 24.97 45.50 0.38
CA ASN A 24 24.31 45.81 1.65
C ASN A 24 23.62 47.18 1.57
N TYR A 25 22.29 47.17 1.63
CA TYR A 25 21.44 48.37 1.71
C TYR A 25 21.00 48.69 3.15
N GLY A 26 21.41 47.87 4.13
CA GLY A 26 21.19 48.10 5.56
C GLY A 26 22.27 48.98 6.20
N ALA A 27 22.25 49.09 7.52
CA ALA A 27 23.21 49.90 8.28
C ALA A 27 24.65 49.36 8.09
N ALA A 28 25.47 50.12 7.40
CA ALA A 28 26.91 49.88 7.27
C ALA A 28 27.68 50.64 8.35
N ARG A 29 28.91 50.22 8.65
CA ARG A 29 29.80 50.92 9.60
C ARG A 29 29.19 51.07 11.00
N ILE A 30 28.57 50.01 11.48
CA ILE A 30 28.00 49.95 12.84
C ILE A 30 29.16 50.03 13.83
N SER A 31 29.15 51.03 14.70
CA SER A 31 30.12 51.20 15.79
C SER A 31 29.38 51.23 17.11
N VAL A 32 30.05 50.78 18.17
CA VAL A 32 29.46 50.73 19.52
C VAL A 32 30.20 51.74 20.38
N TRP A 33 29.43 52.68 20.94
CA TRP A 33 29.97 53.78 21.74
C TRP A 33 29.50 53.65 23.20
N PRO A 34 30.33 54.04 24.17
CA PRO A 34 29.88 54.12 25.55
C PRO A 34 28.91 55.30 25.70
N LEU A 35 27.93 55.18 26.61
CA LEU A 35 26.93 56.24 26.83
C LEU A 35 27.57 57.58 27.22
N ALA A 36 28.69 57.55 27.95
CA ALA A 36 29.45 58.76 28.29
C ALA A 36 29.92 59.55 27.05
N ARG A 37 30.21 58.88 25.93
CA ARG A 37 30.61 59.54 24.68
C ARG A 37 29.47 60.35 24.04
N ALA A 38 28.21 60.06 24.37
CA ALA A 38 27.08 60.85 23.92
C ALA A 38 27.07 62.25 24.54
N LEU A 39 27.66 62.40 25.73
CA LEU A 39 27.74 63.67 26.47
C LEU A 39 29.12 64.34 26.34
N ASP A 40 30.18 63.55 26.10
CA ASP A 40 31.54 64.04 25.87
C ASP A 40 32.20 63.35 24.65
N PRO A 41 32.41 64.07 23.53
CA PRO A 41 32.97 63.50 22.31
C PRO A 41 34.46 63.09 22.43
N ALA A 42 35.16 63.49 23.49
CA ALA A 42 36.55 63.10 23.73
C ALA A 42 36.69 61.64 24.22
N VAL A 43 35.65 61.05 24.81
CA VAL A 43 35.66 59.68 25.37
C VAL A 43 35.78 58.64 24.24
N PRO A 44 36.80 57.76 24.20
CA PRO A 44 37.04 56.86 23.05
C PRO A 44 35.88 55.90 22.75
N VAL A 45 35.79 55.47 21.48
CA VAL A 45 34.80 54.47 21.04
C VAL A 45 35.15 53.08 21.59
N LEU A 46 34.14 52.28 21.95
CA LEU A 46 34.35 50.91 22.46
C LEU A 46 34.70 49.95 21.33
N PHE A 47 33.99 50.06 20.20
CA PHE A 47 34.27 49.25 19.01
C PHE A 47 34.29 50.12 17.76
N PRO A 48 35.33 50.01 16.91
CA PRO A 48 35.40 50.73 15.66
C PRO A 48 34.28 50.28 14.72
N ALA A 49 33.93 51.14 13.77
CA ALA A 49 32.86 50.87 12.82
C ALA A 49 33.17 49.66 11.93
N VAL A 50 32.32 48.64 11.99
CA VAL A 50 32.41 47.42 11.17
C VAL A 50 31.13 47.18 10.39
N THR A 51 31.25 46.53 9.24
CA THR A 51 30.10 46.08 8.44
C THR A 51 30.10 44.55 8.44
N PRO A 52 29.35 43.88 9.33
CA PRO A 52 29.36 42.43 9.40
C PRO A 52 28.70 41.84 8.15
N SER A 53 29.39 40.91 7.47
CA SER A 53 28.81 40.09 6.42
C SER A 53 27.88 39.04 7.03
N MET A 54 26.59 39.11 6.77
CA MET A 54 25.65 38.05 7.14
C MET A 54 25.68 36.98 6.04
N LYS A 55 25.84 35.70 6.38
CA LYS A 55 25.62 34.56 5.47
C LYS A 55 24.43 33.77 5.99
N TYR A 56 23.35 33.68 5.22
CA TYR A 56 22.21 32.84 5.57
C TYR A 56 22.52 31.41 5.17
N ALA A 57 22.68 30.52 6.13
CA ALA A 57 22.75 29.09 5.89
C ALA A 57 21.35 28.52 6.14
N ASP A 58 20.68 28.06 5.08
CA ASP A 58 19.43 27.30 5.21
C ASP A 58 19.76 25.86 5.64
N PRO A 59 19.37 25.43 6.85
CA PRO A 59 19.62 24.05 7.29
C PRO A 59 18.89 23.00 6.43
N ALA A 60 17.85 23.41 5.69
CA ALA A 60 17.02 22.53 4.86
C ALA A 60 17.43 22.47 3.39
N ALA A 61 18.50 23.15 2.97
CA ALA A 61 18.97 23.14 1.57
C ALA A 61 19.54 21.78 1.12
N GLY A 62 19.82 20.87 2.04
CA GLY A 62 20.15 19.48 1.74
C GLY A 62 18.86 18.66 1.60
N GLY A 63 18.49 18.30 0.37
CA GLY A 63 17.39 17.37 0.11
C GLY A 63 17.55 16.02 0.84
N LEU A 64 16.52 15.17 0.76
CA LEU A 64 16.55 13.82 1.34
C LEU A 64 17.82 13.07 0.94
N THR A 65 18.56 12.58 1.93
CA THR A 65 19.75 11.76 1.66
C THR A 65 19.36 10.50 0.90
N ALA A 66 20.24 10.01 0.03
CA ALA A 66 19.97 8.80 -0.78
C ALA A 66 19.53 7.59 0.08
N ARG A 67 20.02 7.49 1.32
CA ARG A 67 19.65 6.45 2.28
C ARG A 67 18.17 6.54 2.71
N LEU A 68 17.68 7.75 2.96
CA LEU A 68 16.27 7.98 3.29
C LEU A 68 15.37 7.66 2.09
N LEU A 69 15.79 8.04 0.89
CA LEU A 69 15.03 7.75 -0.33
C LEU A 69 14.91 6.24 -0.60
N ILE A 70 16.02 5.50 -0.46
CA ILE A 70 16.03 4.03 -0.61
C ILE A 70 15.13 3.37 0.44
N GLY A 71 15.20 3.84 1.70
CA GLY A 71 14.35 3.33 2.78
C GLY A 71 12.86 3.52 2.50
N VAL A 72 12.46 4.69 1.99
CA VAL A 72 11.07 4.98 1.62
C VAL A 72 10.61 4.08 0.47
N ILE A 73 11.41 3.96 -0.59
CA ILE A 73 11.06 3.15 -1.76
C ILE A 73 10.93 1.66 -1.37
N ALA A 74 11.89 1.12 -0.62
CA ALA A 74 11.86 -0.27 -0.17
C ALA A 74 10.67 -0.54 0.76
N GLY A 75 10.39 0.39 1.68
CA GLY A 75 9.22 0.31 2.57
C GLY A 75 7.89 0.32 1.80
N CYS A 76 7.74 1.22 0.83
CA CYS A 76 6.56 1.27 -0.04
C CYS A 76 6.40 -0.01 -0.87
N ALA A 77 7.49 -0.53 -1.44
CA ALA A 77 7.45 -1.77 -2.22
C ALA A 77 7.05 -2.98 -1.36
N ALA A 78 7.61 -3.11 -0.16
CA ALA A 78 7.26 -4.16 0.78
C ALA A 78 5.79 -4.07 1.23
N ALA A 79 5.29 -2.86 1.50
CA ALA A 79 3.89 -2.64 1.86
C ALA A 79 2.94 -3.00 0.71
N LEU A 80 3.26 -2.64 -0.53
CA LEU A 80 2.46 -3.00 -1.70
C LEU A 80 2.44 -4.52 -1.94
N LEU A 81 3.58 -5.20 -1.77
CA LEU A 81 3.66 -6.66 -1.83
C LEU A 81 2.80 -7.31 -0.74
N LEU A 82 2.91 -6.83 0.51
CA LEU A 82 2.11 -7.33 1.62
C LEU A 82 0.61 -7.16 1.34
N VAL A 83 0.18 -5.99 0.85
CA VAL A 83 -1.22 -5.74 0.49
C VAL A 83 -1.68 -6.65 -0.65
N ALA A 84 -0.85 -6.90 -1.67
CA ALA A 84 -1.19 -7.80 -2.76
C ALA A 84 -1.34 -9.26 -2.28
N VAL A 85 -0.42 -9.70 -1.42
CA VAL A 85 -0.46 -11.03 -0.78
C VAL A 85 -1.71 -11.16 0.10
N LEU A 86 -1.97 -10.19 0.96
CA LEU A 86 -3.17 -10.16 1.80
C LEU A 86 -4.44 -10.12 0.94
N ARG A 87 -4.49 -9.36 -0.15
CA ARG A 87 -5.64 -9.38 -1.07
C ARG A 87 -5.79 -10.69 -1.82
N HIS A 88 -4.71 -11.45 -2.03
CA HIS A 88 -4.76 -12.77 -2.63
C HIS A 88 -5.30 -13.80 -1.63
N PHE A 89 -4.78 -13.81 -0.40
CA PHE A 89 -5.19 -14.74 0.65
C PHE A 89 -6.53 -14.40 1.32
N CYS A 90 -6.80 -13.11 1.53
CA CYS A 90 -8.05 -12.58 2.09
C CYS A 90 -9.00 -12.09 1.01
N ARG A 91 -8.88 -12.58 -0.25
CA ARG A 91 -9.87 -12.30 -1.27
C ARG A 91 -11.19 -12.90 -0.80
N ASP A 92 -12.00 -12.05 -0.20
CA ASP A 92 -13.26 -12.41 0.41
C ASP A 92 -14.10 -13.18 -0.61
N SER A 93 -14.55 -14.36 -0.22
CA SER A 93 -15.11 -15.38 -1.12
C SER A 93 -16.47 -15.00 -1.72
N ARG A 94 -16.95 -13.77 -1.46
CA ARG A 94 -18.27 -13.29 -1.83
C ARG A 94 -18.19 -11.95 -2.55
N ASP A 95 -17.63 -11.99 -3.76
CA ASP A 95 -17.67 -10.85 -4.67
C ASP A 95 -19.12 -10.63 -5.17
N ASN A 96 -19.85 -9.76 -4.46
CA ASN A 96 -21.24 -9.41 -4.77
C ASN A 96 -21.39 -8.67 -6.13
N ALA A 97 -20.30 -8.36 -6.82
CA ALA A 97 -20.35 -7.89 -8.20
C ALA A 97 -20.93 -8.95 -9.16
N ASN A 98 -20.67 -10.23 -8.88
CA ASN A 98 -21.07 -11.34 -9.75
C ASN A 98 -22.50 -11.83 -9.49
N ALA A 99 -23.15 -11.40 -8.42
CA ALA A 99 -24.53 -11.75 -8.14
C ALA A 99 -25.46 -11.32 -9.31
N PRO A 100 -26.35 -12.21 -9.79
CA PRO A 100 -27.46 -11.82 -10.66
C PRO A 100 -28.40 -10.87 -9.90
N LYS A 101 -28.58 -9.66 -10.42
CA LYS A 101 -29.36 -8.59 -9.76
C LYS A 101 -30.57 -8.14 -10.58
N GLU A 102 -30.55 -8.39 -11.89
CA GLU A 102 -31.64 -8.04 -12.78
C GLU A 102 -32.81 -8.99 -12.55
N ARG A 103 -34.02 -8.44 -12.40
CA ARG A 103 -35.21 -9.23 -12.04
C ARG A 103 -35.83 -9.95 -13.24
N THR A 104 -35.59 -9.41 -14.45
CA THR A 104 -36.14 -9.97 -15.69
C THR A 104 -35.26 -11.06 -16.29
N ASP A 105 -33.98 -11.10 -15.92
CA ASP A 105 -33.04 -12.06 -16.47
C ASP A 105 -33.13 -13.41 -15.75
N PRO A 106 -33.17 -14.53 -16.49
CA PRO A 106 -33.18 -15.84 -15.88
C PRO A 106 -31.87 -16.10 -15.12
N VAL A 107 -32.00 -16.67 -13.92
CA VAL A 107 -30.86 -17.06 -13.08
C VAL A 107 -30.70 -18.57 -13.12
N THR A 108 -29.48 -19.04 -13.38
CA THR A 108 -29.16 -20.46 -13.24
C THR A 108 -28.68 -20.73 -11.82
N LEU A 109 -29.34 -21.65 -11.12
CA LEU A 109 -28.96 -22.08 -9.78
C LEU A 109 -28.31 -23.47 -9.85
N VAL A 110 -27.19 -23.62 -9.15
CA VAL A 110 -26.48 -24.88 -8.96
C VAL A 110 -26.51 -25.23 -7.48
N PHE A 111 -26.90 -26.47 -7.19
CA PHE A 111 -26.86 -27.04 -5.85
C PHE A 111 -25.85 -28.18 -5.84
N THR A 112 -25.00 -28.22 -4.83
CA THR A 112 -24.04 -29.30 -4.61
C THR A 112 -24.18 -29.81 -3.19
N ASP A 113 -23.86 -31.07 -2.98
CA ASP A 113 -23.77 -31.71 -1.67
C ASP A 113 -22.76 -32.86 -1.76
N ILE A 114 -22.14 -33.27 -0.65
CA ILE A 114 -21.32 -34.49 -0.64
C ILE A 114 -22.23 -35.66 -0.36
N GLU A 115 -22.20 -36.65 -1.25
CA GLU A 115 -22.99 -37.86 -1.10
C GLU A 115 -22.58 -38.62 0.17
N SER A 116 -23.56 -39.08 0.94
CA SER A 116 -23.35 -39.84 2.19
C SER A 116 -22.44 -39.13 3.21
N SER A 117 -22.40 -37.78 3.22
CA SER A 117 -21.49 -37.01 4.07
C SER A 117 -21.59 -37.37 5.55
N THR A 118 -22.80 -37.59 6.07
CA THR A 118 -23.02 -37.99 7.48
C THR A 118 -22.34 -39.33 7.81
N ALA A 119 -22.39 -40.30 6.89
CA ALA A 119 -21.75 -41.60 7.06
C ALA A 119 -20.23 -41.47 6.98
N LEU A 120 -19.72 -40.68 6.03
CA LEU A 120 -18.29 -40.38 5.91
C LEU A 120 -17.75 -39.66 7.15
N TRP A 121 -18.51 -38.74 7.73
CA TRP A 121 -18.17 -38.09 9.01
C TRP A 121 -18.10 -39.07 10.18
N ALA A 122 -18.94 -40.11 10.19
CA ALA A 122 -18.91 -41.15 11.21
C ALA A 122 -17.76 -42.15 11.00
N ALA A 123 -17.46 -42.50 9.75
CA ALA A 123 -16.41 -43.46 9.40
C ALA A 123 -15.00 -42.86 9.44
N CYS A 124 -14.86 -41.60 9.03
CA CYS A 124 -13.56 -40.94 8.80
C CYS A 124 -13.48 -39.56 9.49
N PRO A 125 -13.74 -39.45 10.81
CA PRO A 125 -13.87 -38.16 11.50
C PRO A 125 -12.58 -37.32 11.48
N GLU A 126 -11.41 -37.95 11.41
CA GLU A 126 -10.12 -37.26 11.38
C GLU A 126 -9.79 -36.66 10.01
N THR A 127 -10.28 -37.26 8.92
CA THR A 127 -9.95 -36.86 7.54
C THR A 127 -10.98 -35.90 6.95
N MET A 128 -12.26 -36.05 7.33
CA MET A 128 -13.36 -35.24 6.80
C MET A 128 -13.20 -33.72 6.98
N PRO A 129 -12.65 -33.18 8.09
CA PRO A 129 -12.44 -31.73 8.22
C PRO A 129 -11.57 -31.14 7.11
N ASP A 130 -10.43 -31.78 6.82
CA ASP A 130 -9.49 -31.33 5.79
C ASP A 130 -10.03 -31.57 4.38
N ALA A 131 -10.73 -32.68 4.17
CA ALA A 131 -11.40 -32.98 2.91
C ALA A 131 -12.50 -31.94 2.60
N VAL A 132 -13.37 -31.61 3.56
CA VAL A 132 -14.43 -30.60 3.39
C VAL A 132 -13.84 -29.20 3.22
N ALA A 133 -12.77 -28.86 3.95
CA ALA A 133 -12.07 -27.58 3.75
C ALA A 133 -11.49 -27.45 2.33
N THR A 134 -10.93 -28.55 1.80
CA THR A 134 -10.41 -28.62 0.43
C THR A 134 -11.53 -28.57 -0.60
N HIS A 135 -12.62 -29.31 -0.40
CA HIS A 135 -13.87 -29.23 -1.17
C HIS A 135 -14.35 -27.77 -1.29
N HIS A 136 -14.45 -27.04 -0.17
CA HIS A 136 -14.88 -25.63 -0.16
C HIS A 136 -13.94 -24.73 -0.98
N ARG A 137 -12.63 -24.91 -0.81
CA ARG A 137 -11.61 -24.12 -1.51
C ARG A 137 -11.66 -24.33 -3.02
N LEU A 138 -11.79 -25.58 -3.47
CA LEU A 138 -11.87 -25.92 -4.89
C LEU A 138 -13.15 -25.34 -5.51
N ILE A 139 -14.32 -25.52 -4.87
CA ILE A 139 -15.58 -24.93 -5.35
C ILE A 139 -15.49 -23.41 -5.45
N ARG A 140 -15.01 -22.73 -4.41
CA ARG A 140 -14.86 -21.26 -4.41
C ARG A 140 -13.91 -20.76 -5.49
N SER A 141 -12.84 -21.51 -5.78
CA SER A 141 -11.94 -21.17 -6.89
C SER A 141 -12.65 -21.23 -8.24
N LEU A 142 -13.52 -22.22 -8.47
CA LEU A 142 -14.31 -22.36 -9.70
C LEU A 142 -15.42 -21.31 -9.79
N ILE A 143 -16.10 -21.00 -8.67
CA ILE A 143 -17.07 -19.89 -8.60
C ILE A 143 -16.41 -18.59 -9.07
N ALA A 144 -15.20 -18.28 -8.57
CA ALA A 144 -14.45 -17.10 -8.98
C ALA A 144 -14.01 -17.16 -10.45
N LYS A 145 -13.53 -18.33 -10.93
CA LYS A 145 -13.10 -18.56 -12.32
C LYS A 145 -14.22 -18.29 -13.32
N TYR A 146 -15.42 -18.82 -13.05
CA TYR A 146 -16.58 -18.71 -13.92
C TYR A 146 -17.44 -17.47 -13.66
N ARG A 147 -17.02 -16.60 -12.73
CA ARG A 147 -17.77 -15.40 -12.31
C ARG A 147 -19.20 -15.71 -11.89
N CYS A 148 -19.40 -16.85 -11.23
CA CYS A 148 -20.64 -17.16 -10.54
C CYS A 148 -20.62 -16.55 -9.13
N TYR A 149 -21.73 -16.70 -8.41
CA TYR A 149 -21.91 -16.12 -7.09
C TYR A 149 -22.31 -17.19 -6.07
N GLU A 150 -21.55 -17.29 -4.98
CA GLU A 150 -21.93 -18.13 -3.83
C GLU A 150 -23.09 -17.46 -3.09
N VAL A 151 -24.29 -18.04 -3.14
CA VAL A 151 -25.47 -17.53 -2.44
C VAL A 151 -25.37 -17.87 -0.96
N LYS A 152 -25.15 -19.15 -0.66
CA LYS A 152 -25.00 -19.68 0.70
C LYS A 152 -24.31 -21.03 0.68
N THR A 153 -23.78 -21.39 1.84
CA THR A 153 -23.21 -22.71 2.13
C THR A 153 -23.87 -23.22 3.42
N ILE A 154 -24.33 -24.47 3.46
CA ILE A 154 -24.94 -25.11 4.64
C ILE A 154 -24.23 -26.45 4.84
N GLY A 155 -23.37 -26.54 5.85
CA GLY A 155 -22.46 -27.70 5.98
C GLY A 155 -21.51 -27.77 4.78
N ASP A 156 -21.58 -28.87 4.05
CA ASP A 156 -20.89 -29.19 2.82
C ASP A 156 -21.69 -28.83 1.55
N ALA A 157 -22.97 -28.46 1.68
CA ALA A 157 -23.81 -28.12 0.56
C ALA A 157 -23.62 -26.65 0.10
N PHE A 158 -23.47 -26.43 -1.21
CA PHE A 158 -23.42 -25.08 -1.81
C PHE A 158 -24.67 -24.76 -2.60
N MET A 159 -25.07 -23.49 -2.52
CA MET A 159 -26.01 -22.88 -3.46
C MET A 159 -25.28 -21.78 -4.23
N ILE A 160 -25.18 -21.93 -5.55
CA ILE A 160 -24.44 -21.05 -6.45
C ILE A 160 -25.41 -20.47 -7.48
N ALA A 161 -25.31 -19.17 -7.75
CA ALA A 161 -26.06 -18.48 -8.78
C ALA A 161 -25.14 -18.02 -9.92
N CYS A 162 -25.52 -18.32 -11.16
CA CYS A 162 -24.78 -17.91 -12.35
C CYS A 162 -25.70 -17.10 -13.27
N LYS A 163 -25.17 -16.03 -13.86
CA LYS A 163 -25.86 -15.22 -14.89
C LYS A 163 -25.99 -15.94 -16.23
N SER A 164 -25.19 -16.97 -16.46
CA SER A 164 -25.16 -17.75 -17.70
C SER A 164 -25.29 -19.24 -17.39
N ALA A 165 -26.23 -19.91 -18.07
CA ALA A 165 -26.38 -21.36 -17.98
C ALA A 165 -25.13 -22.10 -18.46
N PHE A 166 -24.46 -21.59 -19.50
CA PHE A 166 -23.23 -22.19 -20.00
C PHE A 166 -22.09 -22.12 -18.96
N ALA A 167 -21.95 -20.99 -18.26
CA ALA A 167 -20.98 -20.87 -17.18
C ALA A 167 -21.27 -21.84 -16.02
N ALA A 168 -22.53 -22.05 -15.67
CA ALA A 168 -22.94 -23.03 -14.66
C ALA A 168 -22.57 -24.46 -15.07
N VAL A 169 -22.84 -24.85 -16.32
CA VAL A 169 -22.49 -26.19 -16.84
C VAL A 169 -20.97 -26.40 -16.86
N GLN A 170 -20.20 -25.41 -17.30
CA GLN A 170 -18.73 -25.50 -17.27
C GLN A 170 -18.20 -25.61 -15.85
N LEU A 171 -18.76 -24.84 -14.90
CA LEU A 171 -18.43 -24.93 -13.48
C LEU A 171 -18.64 -26.34 -12.94
N VAL A 172 -19.82 -26.93 -13.16
CA VAL A 172 -20.14 -28.28 -12.65
C VAL A 172 -19.27 -29.35 -13.30
N ARG A 173 -19.02 -29.24 -14.61
CA ARG A 173 -18.12 -30.15 -15.32
C ARG A 173 -16.70 -30.09 -14.76
N GLU A 174 -16.13 -28.89 -14.64
CA GLU A 174 -14.76 -28.73 -14.16
C GLU A 174 -14.66 -29.11 -12.67
N LEU A 175 -15.69 -28.87 -11.86
CA LEU A 175 -15.76 -29.30 -10.47
C LEU A 175 -15.54 -30.81 -10.34
N GLN A 176 -16.26 -31.61 -11.14
CA GLN A 176 -16.12 -33.06 -11.13
C GLN A 176 -14.72 -33.50 -11.59
N GLN A 177 -14.17 -32.85 -12.62
CA GLN A 177 -12.82 -33.15 -13.11
C GLN A 177 -11.74 -32.81 -12.09
N VAL A 178 -11.86 -31.65 -11.43
CA VAL A 178 -10.92 -31.20 -10.41
C VAL A 178 -10.97 -32.11 -9.19
N PHE A 179 -12.15 -32.54 -8.75
CA PHE A 179 -12.27 -33.47 -7.61
C PHE A 179 -11.64 -34.83 -7.92
N LEU A 180 -11.84 -35.34 -9.13
CA LEU A 180 -11.24 -36.61 -9.58
C LEU A 180 -9.71 -36.53 -9.69
N GLN A 181 -9.18 -35.39 -10.12
CA GLN A 181 -7.74 -35.20 -10.31
C GLN A 181 -7.01 -34.74 -9.04
N HIS A 182 -7.75 -34.31 -8.02
CA HIS A 182 -7.16 -33.82 -6.79
C HIS A 182 -6.54 -34.97 -6.02
N ASP A 183 -5.30 -34.79 -5.58
CA ASP A 183 -4.67 -35.70 -4.63
C ASP A 183 -5.19 -35.39 -3.23
N TRP A 184 -6.12 -36.21 -2.75
CA TRP A 184 -6.71 -36.09 -1.42
C TRP A 184 -5.77 -36.57 -0.30
N GLY A 185 -4.61 -37.15 -0.64
CA GLY A 185 -3.62 -37.63 0.33
C GLY A 185 -4.08 -38.82 1.18
N THR A 186 -5.21 -39.44 0.83
CA THR A 186 -5.83 -40.55 1.56
C THR A 186 -6.70 -41.38 0.60
N SER A 187 -6.76 -42.70 0.83
CA SER A 187 -7.76 -43.59 0.19
C SER A 187 -8.94 -43.89 1.11
N VAL A 188 -8.88 -43.45 2.38
CA VAL A 188 -9.81 -43.88 3.43
C VAL A 188 -11.25 -43.47 3.11
N ILE A 189 -11.45 -42.36 2.40
CA ILE A 189 -12.78 -41.89 1.96
C ILE A 189 -13.31 -42.80 0.85
N ASP A 190 -12.47 -43.17 -0.12
CA ASP A 190 -12.85 -44.11 -1.20
C ASP A 190 -13.13 -45.51 -0.64
N ASP A 191 -12.37 -45.95 0.37
CA ASP A 191 -12.52 -47.25 1.02
C ASP A 191 -13.76 -47.34 1.94
N ALA A 192 -14.25 -46.19 2.44
CA ALA A 192 -15.41 -46.10 3.32
C ALA A 192 -16.74 -45.99 2.56
N TYR A 193 -16.69 -45.81 1.23
CA TYR A 193 -17.84 -45.65 0.35
C TYR A 193 -18.29 -47.00 -0.23
#